data_AF-A0A4Z0P3V2-F1
#
_entry.id   AF-A0A4Z0P3V2-F1
#
_cell.length_a   1.000
_cell.length_b   1.000
_cell.length_c   1.000
_cell.angle_alpha   90.00
_cell.angle_beta   90.00
_cell.angle_gamma   90.00
#
_symmetry.space_group_name_H-M   'P 1'
#
loop_
_entity.id
_entity.type
_entity.pdbx_description
1 polymer ?
#
loop_
_entity_poly.entity_id
_entity_poly.type
_entity_poly.pdbx_seq_one_letter_code
_entity_poly.pdbx_strand_id
1 'polypeptide(L)'
;MPNDDSLLSATKKCPACSFWSNWQQRPDDRCERCGQLLDPQRLRSEQARQKQADEPLPSFLQIQISPDDSATTRFFKQIIRGGQLAFAAMVSFMVWLLTLLAG
;
A
#
# COMPACT_ATOMS: atom_id res chain seq x y z
N MET A 1 -12.65 11.81 32.37
CA MET A 1 -12.37 11.63 30.93
C MET A 1 -12.96 10.28 30.56
N PRO A 2 -14.08 10.21 29.83
CA PRO A 2 -14.59 8.93 29.35
C PRO A 2 -13.77 8.51 28.12
N ASN A 3 -13.27 7.28 28.11
CA ASN A 3 -12.56 6.70 26.97
C ASN A 3 -13.58 6.28 25.91
N ASP A 4 -13.57 6.97 24.76
CA ASP A 4 -14.41 6.71 23.58
C ASP A 4 -13.94 5.49 22.75
N ASP A 5 -13.56 4.37 23.40
CA ASP A 5 -13.20 3.10 22.72
C ASP A 5 -14.37 2.10 22.73
N SER A 6 -15.61 2.59 22.85
CA SER A 6 -16.82 1.75 22.98
C SER A 6 -17.57 1.51 21.67
N LEU A 7 -16.94 1.71 20.50
CA LEU A 7 -17.68 1.71 19.24
C LEU A 7 -17.80 0.37 18.50
N LEU A 8 -16.98 -0.66 18.76
CA LEU A 8 -17.26 -2.03 18.28
C LEU A 8 -16.57 -3.07 19.18
N SER A 9 -17.32 -3.72 20.08
CA SER A 9 -16.82 -4.88 20.82
C SER A 9 -16.84 -6.12 19.91
N ALA A 10 -15.73 -6.39 19.23
CA ALA A 10 -15.55 -7.63 18.48
C ALA A 10 -14.94 -8.72 19.37
N THR A 11 -15.38 -9.96 19.18
CA THR A 11 -14.89 -11.12 19.92
C THR A 11 -14.53 -12.20 18.91
N LYS A 12 -13.44 -12.92 19.15
CA LYS A 12 -12.99 -14.00 18.26
C LYS A 12 -12.64 -15.24 19.05
N LYS A 13 -12.99 -16.40 18.48
CA LYS A 13 -12.67 -17.70 19.06
C LYS A 13 -11.20 -18.04 18.81
N CYS A 14 -10.48 -18.37 19.86
CA CYS A 14 -9.10 -18.83 19.78
C CYS A 14 -9.02 -20.22 19.13
N PRO A 15 -8.17 -20.43 18.11
CA PRO A 15 -8.02 -21.72 17.44
C PRO A 15 -7.33 -22.80 18.31
N ALA A 16 -6.57 -22.41 19.34
CA ALA A 16 -5.82 -23.35 20.18
C ALA A 16 -6.62 -23.88 21.38
N CYS A 17 -7.37 -23.01 22.07
CA CYS A 17 -8.09 -23.37 23.29
C CYS A 17 -9.61 -23.24 23.18
N SER A 18 -10.13 -22.84 22.02
CA SER A 18 -11.57 -22.65 21.73
C SER A 18 -12.31 -21.60 22.56
N PHE A 19 -11.58 -20.81 23.37
CA PHE A 19 -12.14 -19.72 24.17
C PHE A 19 -12.42 -18.48 23.31
N TRP A 20 -13.48 -17.74 23.62
CA TRP A 20 -13.79 -16.46 23.00
C TRP A 20 -13.11 -15.34 23.78
N SER A 21 -12.19 -14.61 23.15
CA SER A 21 -11.50 -13.47 23.75
C SER A 21 -11.80 -12.19 22.99
N ASN A 22 -11.64 -11.04 23.65
CA ASN A 22 -11.80 -9.74 23.00
C ASN A 22 -10.84 -9.64 21.81
N TRP A 23 -11.33 -9.06 20.71
CA TRP A 23 -10.57 -8.96 19.47
C TRP A 23 -10.63 -7.53 18.95
N GLN A 24 -9.48 -6.86 18.96
CA GLN A 24 -9.31 -5.48 18.51
C GLN A 24 -8.97 -5.41 17.01
N GLN A 25 -9.12 -6.53 16.30
CA GLN A 25 -8.77 -6.70 14.90
C GLN A 25 -7.28 -6.45 14.60
N ARG A 26 -6.41 -6.59 15.60
CA ARG A 26 -4.96 -6.49 15.39
C ARG A 26 -4.39 -7.88 15.04
N PRO A 27 -3.34 -7.94 14.20
CA PRO A 27 -2.71 -9.20 13.80
C PRO A 27 -2.01 -9.91 14.96
N ASP A 28 -1.60 -9.16 16.00
CA ASP A 28 -0.86 -9.64 17.17
C ASP A 28 -1.74 -9.89 18.40
N ASP A 29 -3.07 -9.74 18.29
CA ASP A 29 -4.01 -10.00 19.37
C ASP A 29 -3.84 -11.42 19.94
N ARG A 30 -3.77 -11.52 21.27
CA ARG A 30 -3.55 -12.76 22.01
C ARG A 30 -4.75 -13.18 22.84
N CYS A 31 -4.89 -14.48 23.05
CA CYS A 31 -5.98 -15.05 23.81
C CYS A 31 -5.78 -14.76 25.29
N GLU A 32 -6.78 -14.17 25.92
CA GLU A 32 -6.79 -13.86 27.36
C GLU A 32 -6.61 -15.10 28.25
N ARG A 33 -6.93 -16.29 27.75
CA ARG A 33 -6.84 -17.54 28.52
C ARG A 33 -5.52 -18.29 28.32
N CYS A 34 -5.08 -18.48 27.07
CA CYS A 34 -3.92 -19.33 26.77
C CYS A 34 -2.71 -18.57 26.21
N GLY A 35 -2.82 -17.26 25.98
CA GLY A 35 -1.73 -16.41 25.47
C GLY A 35 -1.32 -16.65 24.01
N GLN A 36 -1.95 -17.59 23.32
CA GLN A 36 -1.73 -17.87 21.90
C GLN A 36 -2.37 -16.78 21.01
N LEU A 37 -1.85 -16.61 19.80
CA LEU A 37 -2.39 -15.68 18.81
C LEU A 37 -3.84 -16.03 18.43
N LEU A 38 -4.72 -15.02 18.39
CA LEU A 38 -6.11 -15.18 17.93
C LEU A 38 -6.17 -15.45 16.42
N ASP A 39 -5.27 -14.81 15.66
CA ASP A 39 -5.26 -14.88 14.21
C ASP A 39 -3.85 -15.06 13.64
N PRO A 40 -3.27 -16.27 13.76
CA PRO A 40 -1.94 -16.55 13.24
C PRO A 40 -1.87 -16.51 11.71
N GLN A 41 -3.00 -16.56 11.00
CA GLN A 41 -3.05 -16.48 9.54
C GLN A 41 -2.95 -15.01 9.08
N ARG A 42 -3.72 -14.10 9.70
CA ARG A 42 -3.64 -12.67 9.41
C ARG A 42 -2.22 -12.15 9.67
N LEU A 43 -1.61 -12.50 10.80
CA LEU A 43 -0.23 -12.12 11.10
C LEU A 43 0.75 -12.56 10.00
N ARG A 44 0.65 -13.82 9.53
CA ARG A 44 1.46 -14.33 8.42
C ARG A 44 1.24 -13.56 7.12
N SER A 45 -0.01 -13.24 6.81
CA SER A 45 -0.34 -12.47 5.61
C SER A 45 0.20 -11.04 5.66
N GLU A 46 0.13 -10.38 6.82
CA GLU A 46 0.66 -9.04 7.00
C GLU A 46 2.19 -9.03 6.97
N GLN A 47 2.83 -10.01 7.59
CA GLN A 47 4.28 -10.19 7.49
C GLN A 47 4.72 -10.45 6.04
N ALA A 48 3.96 -11.21 5.25
CA ALA A 48 4.25 -11.40 3.84
C ALA A 48 4.11 -10.10 3.03
N ARG A 49 3.08 -9.30 3.33
CA ARG A 49 2.90 -7.97 2.70
C ARG A 49 3.99 -6.98 3.11
N GLN A 50 4.41 -6.99 4.37
CA GLN A 50 5.55 -6.17 4.83
C GLN A 50 6.82 -6.59 4.12
N LYS A 51 7.10 -7.90 4.02
CA LYS A 51 8.25 -8.40 3.24
C LYS A 51 8.20 -7.98 1.77
N GLN A 52 7.03 -7.93 1.15
CA GLN A 52 6.87 -7.45 -0.23
C GLN A 52 7.04 -5.93 -0.35
N ALA A 53 6.61 -5.17 0.67
CA ALA A 53 6.77 -3.71 0.70
C ALA A 53 8.23 -3.31 0.97
N ASP A 54 8.92 -4.08 1.79
CA ASP A 54 10.35 -3.94 2.09
C ASP A 54 11.24 -4.59 1.02
N GLU A 55 10.66 -5.37 0.11
CA GLU A 55 11.39 -5.91 -1.03
C GLU A 55 11.79 -4.73 -1.92
N PRO A 56 13.11 -4.50 -2.13
CA PRO A 56 13.55 -3.43 -3.00
C PRO A 56 12.90 -3.63 -4.37
N LEU A 57 12.27 -2.58 -4.91
CA LEU A 57 11.59 -2.66 -6.21
C LEU A 57 12.48 -3.40 -7.20
N PRO A 58 11.95 -4.36 -7.96
CA PRO A 58 12.78 -5.18 -8.80
C PRO A 58 13.55 -4.31 -9.79
N SER A 59 14.80 -4.66 -10.08
CA SER A 59 15.75 -3.84 -10.87
C SER A 59 15.25 -3.43 -12.27
N PHE A 60 14.15 -4.00 -12.76
CA PHE A 60 13.50 -3.58 -14.02
C PHE A 60 12.49 -2.42 -13.84
N LEU A 61 11.94 -2.24 -12.64
CA LEU A 61 11.07 -1.12 -12.24
C LEU A 61 11.89 0.06 -11.67
N GLN A 62 13.08 -0.24 -11.13
CA GLN A 62 14.12 0.76 -10.95
C GLN A 62 14.79 1.01 -12.29
N ILE A 63 14.34 2.00 -13.05
CA ILE A 63 15.17 2.58 -14.11
C ILE A 63 16.35 3.27 -13.39
N GLN A 64 17.35 2.49 -12.99
CA GLN A 64 18.67 3.00 -12.70
C GLN A 64 19.13 3.66 -13.99
N ILE A 65 19.21 4.99 -13.96
CA ILE A 65 19.98 5.73 -14.94
C ILE A 65 21.42 5.34 -14.66
N SER A 66 21.90 4.26 -15.27
CA SER A 66 23.31 3.93 -15.25
C SER A 66 24.10 5.13 -15.81
N PRO A 67 25.25 5.48 -15.23
CA PRO A 67 26.20 6.42 -15.82
C PRO A 67 26.84 5.91 -17.13
N ASP A 68 26.59 4.65 -17.50
CA ASP A 68 27.07 3.98 -18.71
C ASP A 68 26.12 4.07 -19.94
N ASP A 69 24.95 4.71 -19.79
CA ASP A 69 24.06 4.96 -20.92
C ASP A 69 24.62 6.13 -21.75
N SER A 70 24.88 5.89 -23.04
CA SER A 70 25.45 6.88 -23.96
C SER A 70 24.64 8.19 -23.95
N ALA A 71 25.32 9.34 -24.09
CA ALA A 71 24.70 10.68 -23.96
C ALA A 71 23.43 10.86 -24.81
N THR A 72 23.34 10.15 -25.93
CA THR A 72 22.17 10.06 -26.80
C THR A 72 20.97 9.35 -26.16
N THR A 73 21.13 8.20 -25.50
CA THR A 73 19.98 7.49 -24.88
C THR A 73 19.39 8.27 -23.70
N ARG A 74 20.22 9.02 -22.97
CA ARG A 74 19.78 9.95 -21.91
C ARG A 74 18.93 11.10 -22.46
N PHE A 75 19.36 11.71 -23.57
CA PHE A 75 18.63 12.80 -24.20
C PHE A 75 17.26 12.33 -24.74
N PHE A 76 17.20 11.17 -25.41
CA PHE A 76 15.94 10.60 -25.88
C PHE A 76 14.99 10.22 -24.74
N LYS A 77 15.50 9.60 -23.65
CA LYS A 77 14.67 9.30 -22.47
C LYS A 77 14.12 10.56 -21.81
N GLN A 78 14.86 11.66 -21.80
CA GLN A 78 14.39 12.94 -21.26
C GLN A 78 13.35 13.63 -22.15
N ILE A 79 13.50 13.53 -23.48
CA ILE A 79 12.49 13.98 -24.44
C ILE A 79 11.20 13.17 -24.29
N ILE A 80 11.28 11.85 -24.16
CA ILE A 80 10.09 10.99 -24.00
C ILE A 80 9.37 11.31 -22.68
N ARG A 81 10.10 11.48 -21.57
CA ARG A 81 9.53 11.91 -20.28
C ARG A 81 8.91 13.31 -20.36
N GLY A 82 9.57 14.25 -21.03
CA GLY A 82 9.03 15.59 -21.27
C GLY A 82 7.77 15.56 -22.15
N GLY A 83 7.75 14.70 -23.18
CA GLY A 83 6.62 14.51 -24.07
C GLY A 83 5.40 13.91 -23.36
N GLN A 84 5.59 12.94 -22.47
CA GLN A 84 4.51 12.40 -21.64
C GLN A 84 3.90 13.47 -20.72
N LEU A 85 4.75 14.30 -20.08
CA LEU A 85 4.28 15.40 -19.25
C LEU A 85 3.53 16.45 -20.07
N ALA A 86 4.05 16.82 -21.23
CA ALA A 86 3.40 17.76 -22.15
C ALA A 86 2.06 17.21 -22.66
N PHE A 87 1.99 15.94 -23.02
CA PHE A 87 0.77 15.28 -23.46
C PHE A 87 -0.27 15.21 -22.34
N ALA A 88 0.13 14.80 -21.13
CA ALA A 88 -0.76 14.77 -19.98
C ALA A 88 -1.28 16.18 -19.62
N ALA A 89 -0.41 17.19 -19.65
CA ALA A 89 -0.79 18.59 -19.45
C ALA A 89 -1.79 19.06 -20.53
N MET A 90 -1.56 18.72 -21.79
CA MET A 90 -2.42 19.09 -22.91
C MET A 90 -3.79 18.41 -22.83
N VAL A 91 -3.85 17.11 -22.53
CA VAL A 91 -5.12 16.39 -22.34
C VAL A 91 -5.88 16.93 -21.13
N SER A 92 -5.19 17.15 -20.00
CA SER A 92 -5.80 17.73 -18.79
C SER A 92 -6.37 19.12 -19.07
N PHE A 93 -5.63 19.96 -19.80
CA PHE A 93 -6.10 21.27 -20.22
C PHE A 93 -7.33 21.20 -21.12
N MET A 94 -7.35 20.28 -22.10
CA MET A 94 -8.51 20.07 -22.96
C MET A 94 -9.75 19.63 -22.17
N VAL A 95 -9.61 18.67 -21.25
CA VAL A 95 -10.71 18.20 -20.41
C VAL A 95 -11.24 19.32 -19.51
N TRP A 96 -10.36 20.10 -18.88
CA TRP A 96 -10.75 21.24 -18.06
C TRP A 96 -11.49 22.30 -18.88
N LEU A 97 -10.99 22.62 -20.08
CA LEU A 97 -11.61 23.58 -20.99
C LEU A 97 -13.00 23.10 -21.44
N LEU A 98 -13.14 21.83 -21.83
CA LEU A 98 -14.42 21.24 -22.20
C LEU A 98 -15.40 21.25 -21.03
N THR A 99 -14.93 20.98 -19.81
CA THR A 99 -15.77 21.04 -18.59
C THR A 99 -16.30 22.45 -18.34
N LEU A 100 -15.47 23.49 -18.53
CA LEU A 100 -15.92 24.89 -18.40
C LEU A 100 -16.93 25.28 -19.48
N LEU A 101 -16.74 24.81 -20.71
CA LEU A 101 -17.66 25.09 -21.82
C LEU A 101 -18.97 24.30 -21.72
N ALA A 102 -18.92 23.11 -21.10
CA ALA A 102 -20.08 22.26 -20.85
C ALA A 102 -20.93 22.69 -19.65
N GLY A 103 -20.55 23.81 -19.00
CA GLY A 103 -21.23 24.48 -17.87
C GLY A 103 -22.67 24.07 -17.60
#